data_AF-A0A842UU70-F1
#
_entry.id   AF-A0A842UU70-F1
#
_cell.length_a   1.000
_cell.length_b   1.000
_cell.length_c   1.000
_cell.angle_alpha   90.00
_cell.angle_beta   90.00
_cell.angle_gamma   90.00
#
_symmetry.space_group_name_H-M   'P 1'
#
loop_
_entity.id
_entity.type
_entity.pdbx_description
1 polymer ?
#
loop_
_entity_poly.entity_id
_entity_poly.type
_entity_poly.pdbx_seq_one_letter_code
_entity_poly.pdbx_strand_id
1 'polypeptide(L)'
;MKKAQGLPITTIIIAALALVVLVILFAIFTGRIAIFGRGVTECPGRCEMPYSETGEQPMTEGRTALEPNAQCDPQFEKSITGIYIAPGQPANTPADKLIYCSTCCVSIV
;
A
#
# COMPACT_ATOMS: atom_id res chain seq x y z
N MET A 1 31.81 13.99 51.86
CA MET A 1 30.96 12.79 51.95
C MET A 1 30.54 12.39 50.55
N LYS A 2 31.03 11.27 50.01
CA LYS A 2 30.65 10.79 48.67
C LYS A 2 29.24 10.22 48.74
N LYS A 3 28.25 10.96 48.23
CA LYS A 3 26.89 10.45 48.05
C LYS A 3 26.94 9.40 46.93
N ALA A 4 27.16 8.14 47.28
CA ALA A 4 26.68 7.03 46.47
C ALA A 4 25.15 7.02 46.59
N GLN A 5 24.51 8.01 45.95
CA GLN A 5 23.07 8.12 45.87
C GLN A 5 22.66 7.10 44.81
N GLY A 6 22.41 5.86 45.24
CA GLY A 6 21.78 4.87 44.39
C GLY A 6 20.52 5.50 43.80
N LEU A 7 20.39 5.46 42.49
CA LEU A 7 19.17 5.93 41.83
C LEU A 7 17.99 5.22 42.52
N PRO A 8 16.98 5.97 43.00
CA PRO A 8 15.88 5.35 43.73
C PRO A 8 15.24 4.28 42.85
N ILE A 9 14.98 3.10 43.40
CA ILE A 9 14.45 1.94 42.63
C ILE A 9 13.20 2.32 41.82
N THR A 10 12.40 3.25 42.34
CA THR A 10 11.25 3.84 41.64
C THR A 10 11.62 4.48 40.30
N THR A 11 12.74 5.22 40.21
CA THR A 11 13.21 5.79 38.94
C THR A 11 13.61 4.72 37.93
N ILE A 12 14.22 3.62 38.37
CA ILE A 12 14.60 2.50 37.48
C ILE A 12 13.35 1.84 36.91
N ILE A 13 12.33 1.61 37.75
CA ILE A 13 11.05 1.02 37.32
C ILE A 13 10.34 1.92 36.31
N ILE A 14 10.25 3.22 36.59
CA ILE A 14 9.59 4.18 35.68
C ILE A 14 10.32 4.24 34.34
N ALA A 15 11.67 4.26 34.35
CA ALA A 15 12.46 4.28 33.12
C ALA A 15 12.23 3.02 32.27
N ALA A 16 12.16 1.84 32.89
CA ALA A 16 11.88 0.59 32.19
C ALA A 16 10.46 0.57 31.57
N LEU A 17 9.44 1.01 32.31
CA LEU A 17 8.07 1.08 31.80
C LEU A 17 7.94 2.05 30.62
N ALA A 18 8.57 3.22 30.71
CA ALA A 18 8.59 4.19 29.61
C ALA A 18 9.23 3.62 28.34
N LEU A 19 10.34 2.88 28.50
CA LEU A 19 11.04 2.25 27.37
C LEU A 19 10.19 1.15 26.71
N VAL A 20 9.50 0.32 27.49
CA VAL A 20 8.60 -0.72 26.97
C VAL A 20 7.46 -0.10 26.14
N VAL A 21 6.83 0.95 26.65
CA VAL A 21 5.76 1.66 25.92
C VAL A 21 6.29 2.25 24.62
N LEU A 22 7.49 2.85 24.65
CA LEU A 22 8.11 3.42 23.45
C LEU A 22 8.36 2.36 22.37
N VAL A 23 8.84 1.17 22.74
CA VAL A 23 9.04 0.05 21.80
C VAL A 23 7.72 -0.40 21.17
N ILE A 24 6.65 -0.52 21.97
CA ILE A 24 5.33 -0.92 21.48
C ILE A 24 4.78 0.10 20.48
N LEU A 25 4.87 1.39 20.81
CA LEU A 25 4.46 2.46 19.90
C LEU A 25 5.26 2.40 18.60
N PHE A 26 6.58 2.24 18.69
CA PHE A 26 7.45 2.15 17.52
C PHE A 26 7.06 0.98 16.60
N ALA A 27 6.76 -0.20 17.16
CA ALA A 27 6.33 -1.36 16.41
C ALA A 27 4.97 -1.16 15.70
N ILE A 28 4.01 -0.53 16.38
CA ILE A 28 2.69 -0.23 15.78
C ILE A 28 2.82 0.82 14.67
N PHE A 29 3.57 1.89 14.92
CA PHE A 29 3.74 2.97 13.95
C PHE A 29 4.51 2.49 12.71
N THR A 30 5.57 1.71 12.88
CA THR A 30 6.31 1.15 11.73
C THR A 30 5.50 0.12 10.94
N GLY A 31 4.72 -0.75 11.60
CA GLY A 31 3.86 -1.72 10.92
C GLY A 31 2.74 -1.08 10.09
N ARG A 32 2.20 0.06 10.53
CA ARG A 32 1.14 0.77 9.79
C ARG A 32 1.67 1.63 8.64
N ILE A 33 2.86 2.22 8.75
CA ILE A 33 3.48 3.02 7.68
C ILE A 33 3.71 2.19 6.40
N ALA A 34 4.03 0.90 6.52
CA ALA A 34 4.16 0.01 5.38
C ALA A 34 2.85 -0.15 4.57
N ILE A 35 1.69 0.03 5.22
CA ILE A 35 0.37 -0.06 4.59
C ILE A 35 0.00 1.27 3.91
N PHE A 36 0.35 2.40 4.53
CA PHE A 36 0.09 3.74 3.95
C PHE A 36 1.05 4.14 2.83
N GLY A 37 2.22 3.51 2.72
CA GLY A 37 3.15 3.69 1.60
C GLY A 37 2.62 3.13 0.26
N ARG A 38 1.58 2.29 0.31
CA ARG A 38 0.75 1.97 -0.86
C ARG A 38 -0.27 3.10 -1.05
N GLY A 39 0.24 4.30 -1.33
CA GLY A 39 -0.55 5.37 -1.92
C GLY A 39 -0.95 4.89 -3.31
N VAL A 40 -2.06 4.15 -3.36
CA VAL A 40 -2.54 3.56 -4.60
C VAL A 40 -3.12 4.70 -5.44
N THR A 41 -2.26 5.30 -6.26
CA THR A 41 -2.69 6.22 -7.30
C THR A 41 -3.60 5.45 -8.25
N GLU A 42 -4.80 5.96 -8.51
CA GLU A 42 -5.64 5.44 -9.60
C GLU A 42 -4.85 5.54 -10.91
N CYS A 43 -4.88 4.49 -11.71
CA CYS A 43 -4.26 4.50 -13.03
C CYS A 43 -5.00 5.55 -13.89
N PRO A 44 -4.34 6.63 -14.36
CA PRO A 44 -4.99 7.68 -15.12
C PRO A 44 -5.37 7.27 -16.55
N GLY A 45 -5.10 6.02 -16.94
CA GLY A 45 -5.40 5.48 -18.26
C GLY A 45 -5.87 4.03 -18.17
N ARG A 46 -5.41 3.16 -19.08
CA ARG A 46 -5.82 1.75 -19.11
C ARG A 46 -4.90 0.89 -18.24
N CYS A 47 -5.48 -0.01 -17.47
CA CYS A 47 -4.74 -1.00 -16.70
C CYS A 47 -4.32 -2.16 -17.61
N GLU A 48 -3.05 -2.57 -17.57
CA GLU A 48 -2.58 -3.79 -18.21
C GLU A 48 -2.20 -4.79 -17.11
N MET A 49 -2.80 -5.99 -17.16
CA MET A 49 -2.69 -7.08 -16.17
C MET A 49 -3.28 -6.74 -14.78
N PRO A 50 -4.51 -7.19 -14.45
CA PRO A 50 -5.00 -7.14 -13.09
C PRO A 50 -4.19 -8.10 -12.21
N TYR A 51 -3.48 -7.56 -11.23
CA TYR A 51 -2.90 -8.32 -10.14
C TYR A 51 -3.97 -8.50 -9.06
N SER A 52 -4.55 -9.70 -9.02
CA SER A 52 -5.44 -10.16 -7.95
C SER A 52 -4.62 -11.04 -7.00
N GLU A 53 -4.47 -10.62 -5.74
CA GLU A 53 -3.79 -11.43 -4.71
C GLU A 53 -4.49 -12.77 -4.46
N THR A 54 -5.74 -12.91 -4.91
CA THR A 54 -6.60 -14.08 -4.66
C THR A 54 -6.54 -15.14 -5.77
N GLY A 55 -5.78 -14.97 -6.84
CA GLY A 55 -5.65 -15.98 -7.92
C GLY A 55 -6.94 -16.26 -8.72
N GLU A 56 -8.08 -15.69 -8.32
CA GLU A 56 -9.30 -15.67 -9.11
C GLU A 56 -9.22 -14.52 -10.12
N GLN A 57 -9.25 -14.89 -11.40
CA GLN A 57 -9.42 -13.94 -12.49
C GLN A 57 -10.81 -13.31 -12.35
N PRO A 58 -10.94 -11.98 -12.16
CA PRO A 58 -12.23 -11.35 -12.27
C PRO A 58 -12.63 -11.35 -13.75
N MET A 59 -13.40 -12.36 -14.15
CA MET A 59 -14.24 -12.27 -15.34
C MET A 59 -15.35 -11.28 -15.03
N THR A 60 -15.07 -9.99 -15.19
CA THR A 60 -16.09 -8.95 -15.07
C THR A 60 -16.83 -8.85 -16.40
N GLU A 61 -17.95 -9.55 -16.49
CA GLU A 61 -18.97 -9.35 -17.51
C GLU A 61 -19.45 -7.90 -17.45
N GLY A 62 -19.27 -7.16 -18.54
CA GLY A 62 -19.96 -5.89 -18.76
C GLY A 62 -19.35 -4.65 -18.08
N ARG A 63 -18.07 -4.36 -18.31
CA ARG A 63 -17.54 -3.03 -18.73
C ARG A 63 -16.01 -3.10 -18.77
N THR A 64 -15.49 -2.80 -19.95
CA THR A 64 -14.08 -2.92 -20.37
C THR A 64 -13.49 -4.32 -20.20
N ALA A 65 -13.54 -5.09 -21.29
CA ALA A 65 -12.62 -6.19 -21.52
C ALA A 65 -11.18 -5.68 -21.27
N LEU A 66 -10.61 -6.06 -20.14
CA LEU A 66 -9.17 -6.21 -20.01
C LEU A 66 -8.83 -7.41 -20.87
N GLU A 67 -8.57 -7.17 -22.16
CA GLU A 67 -8.03 -8.22 -23.02
C GLU A 67 -6.78 -8.78 -22.33
N PRO A 68 -6.66 -10.10 -22.18
CA PRO A 68 -5.58 -10.73 -21.40
C PRO A 68 -4.16 -10.52 -21.97
N ASN A 69 -3.98 -9.66 -22.99
CA ASN A 69 -2.71 -9.29 -23.62
C ASN A 69 -2.76 -7.90 -24.30
N ALA A 70 -3.62 -6.97 -23.85
CA ALA A 70 -3.63 -5.61 -24.42
C ALA A 70 -2.38 -4.83 -23.97
N GLN A 71 -1.33 -4.93 -24.77
CA GLN A 71 -0.12 -4.12 -24.65
C GLN A 71 -0.44 -2.66 -24.92
N CYS A 72 0.14 -1.73 -24.15
CA CYS A 72 0.05 -0.31 -24.46
C CYS A 72 0.53 -0.05 -25.89
N ASP A 73 -0.21 0.74 -26.68
CA ASP A 73 0.25 1.11 -28.02
C ASP A 73 1.44 2.08 -27.89
N PRO A 74 2.67 1.68 -28.28
CA PRO A 74 3.85 2.52 -28.08
C PRO A 74 3.82 3.82 -28.90
N GLN A 75 2.91 3.96 -29.87
CA GLN A 75 2.76 5.17 -30.67
C GLN A 75 1.88 6.23 -30.01
N PHE A 76 0.96 5.83 -29.11
CA PHE A 76 -0.05 6.73 -28.53
C PHE A 76 -0.11 6.69 -27.01
N GLU A 77 0.51 5.69 -26.38
CA GLU A 77 0.40 5.44 -24.95
C GLU A 77 1.78 5.20 -24.31
N LYS A 78 1.99 5.79 -23.13
CA LYS A 78 3.15 5.54 -22.30
C LYS A 78 2.81 4.49 -21.25
N SER A 79 3.59 3.41 -21.21
CA SER A 79 3.55 2.44 -20.11
C SER A 79 4.25 3.00 -18.87
N ILE A 80 3.52 3.10 -17.76
CA ILE A 80 4.07 3.39 -16.43
C ILE A 80 3.92 2.14 -15.55
N THR A 81 5.03 1.70 -14.96
CA THR A 81 5.07 0.55 -14.06
C THR A 81 4.98 1.01 -12.61
N GLY A 82 4.12 0.38 -11.83
CA GLY A 82 3.86 0.75 -10.44
C GLY A 82 2.63 0.02 -9.91
N ILE A 83 2.28 0.22 -8.64
CA ILE A 83 1.05 -0.35 -8.08
C ILE A 83 -0.04 0.72 -8.18
N TYR A 84 -0.98 0.52 -9.11
CA TYR A 84 -2.09 1.45 -9.37
C TYR A 84 -3.44 0.77 -9.08
N ILE A 85 -4.46 1.54 -8.71
CA ILE A 85 -5.86 1.02 -8.69
C ILE A 85 -6.38 1.04 -10.12
N ALA A 86 -7.08 -0.02 -10.52
CA ALA A 86 -7.81 -0.02 -11.79
C ALA A 86 -8.84 1.13 -11.83
N PRO A 87 -8.95 1.86 -12.95
CA PRO A 87 -9.92 2.94 -13.07
C PRO A 87 -11.36 2.41 -13.01
N GLY A 88 -12.27 3.17 -12.40
CA GLY A 88 -13.70 2.84 -12.38
C GLY A 88 -14.13 1.83 -11.30
N GLN A 89 -13.28 1.55 -10.31
CA GLN A 89 -13.72 0.83 -9.11
C GLN A 89 -14.62 1.73 -8.23
N PRO A 90 -15.73 1.20 -7.67
CA PRO A 90 -16.57 2.00 -6.79
C PRO A 90 -15.81 2.40 -5.53
N ALA A 91 -15.98 3.65 -5.08
CA ALA A 91 -15.28 4.21 -3.92
C ALA A 91 -15.53 3.44 -2.60
N ASN A 92 -16.56 2.58 -2.57
CA ASN A 92 -16.91 1.74 -1.43
C ASN A 92 -16.38 0.30 -1.55
N THR A 93 -15.49 0.02 -2.50
CA THR A 93 -14.85 -1.30 -2.61
C THR A 93 -13.93 -1.50 -1.41
N PRO A 94 -14.13 -2.56 -0.60
CA PRO A 94 -13.24 -2.82 0.52
C PRO A 94 -11.85 -3.21 0.00
N ALA A 95 -10.81 -2.90 0.78
CA ALA A 95 -9.42 -2.97 0.34
C ALA A 95 -8.95 -4.38 -0.09
N ASP A 96 -9.65 -5.42 0.38
CA ASP A 96 -9.49 -6.83 0.02
C ASP A 96 -10.03 -7.19 -1.37
N LYS A 97 -10.85 -6.32 -1.97
CA LYS A 97 -11.46 -6.51 -3.30
C LYS A 97 -10.99 -5.49 -4.34
N LEU A 98 -10.04 -4.64 -3.98
CA LEU A 98 -9.45 -3.71 -4.93
C LEU A 98 -8.63 -4.48 -5.97
N ILE A 99 -8.77 -4.09 -7.24
CA ILE A 99 -8.00 -4.65 -8.33
C ILE A 99 -6.81 -3.74 -8.55
N TYR A 100 -5.62 -4.31 -8.39
CA TYR A 100 -4.38 -3.59 -8.60
C TYR A 100 -3.85 -3.85 -10.00
N CYS A 101 -3.15 -2.87 -10.55
CA CYS A 101 -2.49 -2.92 -11.84
C CYS A 101 -1.00 -2.75 -11.61
N SER A 102 -0.18 -3.61 -12.21
CA SER A 102 1.28 -3.47 -12.19
C SER A 102 1.79 -2.51 -13.27
N THR A 103 0.99 -2.34 -14.32
CA THR A 103 1.28 -1.52 -15.49
C THR A 103 0.06 -0.69 -15.87
N CYS A 104 0.27 0.59 -16.15
CA CYS A 104 -0.77 1.53 -16.58
C CYS A 104 -0.36 2.19 -17.90
N CYS A 105 -1.24 2.14 -18.90
CA CYS A 105 -1.07 2.79 -20.20
C CYS A 105 -1.74 4.16 -20.16
N VAL A 106 -0.95 5.22 -20.26
CA VAL A 106 -1.45 6.60 -20.23
C VAL A 106 -1.33 7.20 -21.63
N SER A 107 -2.43 7.73 -22.18
CA SER A 107 -2.42 8.38 -23.47
C SER A 107 -1.51 9.61 -23.46
N ILE A 108 -0.59 9.68 -24.42
CA ILE A 108 0.31 10.81 -24.61
C ILE A 108 -0.42 11.77 -25.56
N VAL A 109 -1.10 12.78 -25.02
CA VAL A 109 -1.67 13.90 -25.79
C VAL A 109 -0.67 15.05 -25.85
#